data_AF-X1MUN3-F1
#
_entry.id   AF-X1MUN3-F1
#
_cell.length_a   1.000
_cell.length_b   1.000
_cell.length_c   1.000
_cell.angle_alpha   90.00
_cell.angle_beta   90.00
_cell.angle_gamma   90.00
#
_symmetry.space_group_name_H-M   'P 1'
#
loop_
_entity.id
_entity.type
_entity.pdbx_description
1 polymer ?
#
loop_
_entity_poly.entity_id
_entity_poly.type
_entity_poly.pdbx_seq_one_letter_code
_entity_poly.pdbx_strand_id
1 'polypeptide(L)'
;LKELPPFFSTVYNVNGENVLSRGEDTLLGIKLKKSDKKCIDIDTKIFHNTFGNYPEVPNIKKDKSIKDRFYYTCLGWIGRNPFLNWLKGENIEEIKNRQKKNIIIGSKALASYLNDERFLILPEALEISYHNLERVISEYKNTMRAWNDFIKKLEKWGG
;
A
#
# COMPACT_ATOMS: atom_id res chain seq x y z
N LEU A 1 -18.53 -13.66 7.26
CA LEU A 1 -17.36 -12.82 7.64
C LEU A 1 -16.01 -13.56 7.56
N LYS A 2 -15.97 -14.89 7.74
CA LYS A 2 -14.75 -15.73 7.66
C LYS A 2 -13.92 -15.59 6.37
N GLU A 3 -14.50 -15.05 5.30
CA GLU A 3 -13.84 -14.94 3.98
C GLU A 3 -13.21 -13.57 3.74
N LEU A 4 -13.60 -12.54 4.50
CA LEU A 4 -13.05 -11.20 4.38
C LEU A 4 -11.88 -11.06 5.36
N PRO A 5 -10.68 -10.67 4.87
CA PRO A 5 -9.56 -10.39 5.76
C PRO A 5 -9.90 -9.19 6.65
N PRO A 6 -9.33 -9.12 7.87
CA PRO A 6 -9.25 -7.83 8.56
C PRO A 6 -8.43 -6.86 7.70
N PHE A 7 -8.54 -5.55 7.97
CA PHE A 7 -7.66 -4.55 7.36
C PHE A 7 -6.20 -4.97 7.58
N PHE A 8 -5.46 -5.12 6.49
CA PHE A 8 -4.08 -5.61 6.50
C PHE A 8 -3.18 -4.66 5.73
N SER A 9 -2.14 -4.18 6.40
CA SER A 9 -1.11 -3.31 5.84
C SER A 9 0.25 -3.98 6.03
N THR A 10 1.12 -3.88 5.04
CA THR A 10 2.50 -4.33 5.15
C THR A 10 3.37 -3.23 5.76
N VAL A 11 4.42 -3.60 6.49
CA VAL A 11 5.44 -2.68 7.01
C VAL A 11 6.81 -3.18 6.56
N TYR A 12 7.71 -2.28 6.20
CA TYR A 12 9.09 -2.62 5.83
C TYR A 12 10.04 -1.51 6.28
N ASN A 13 11.31 -1.87 6.51
CA ASN A 13 12.32 -0.93 7.01
C ASN A 13 13.19 -0.42 5.85
N VAL A 14 13.20 0.89 5.62
CA VAL A 14 14.02 1.54 4.60
C VAL A 14 14.96 2.50 5.30
N ASN A 15 16.27 2.25 5.21
CA ASN A 15 17.31 3.05 5.85
C ASN A 15 17.08 3.31 7.35
N GLY A 16 16.61 2.30 8.08
CA GLY A 16 16.35 2.40 9.52
C GLY A 16 14.95 2.91 9.86
N GLU A 17 14.18 3.44 8.90
CA GLU A 17 12.82 3.91 9.12
C GLU A 17 11.77 2.86 8.77
N ASN A 18 10.80 2.65 9.66
CA ASN A 18 9.66 1.78 9.37
C ASN A 18 8.61 2.52 8.54
N VAL A 19 8.34 2.01 7.35
CA VAL A 19 7.34 2.54 6.42
C VAL A 19 6.10 1.66 6.46
N LEU A 20 4.96 2.26 6.81
CA LEU A 20 3.65 1.65 6.63
C LEU A 20 3.23 1.74 5.15
N SER A 21 2.99 0.60 4.53
CA SER A 21 2.46 0.53 3.17
C SER A 21 1.01 1.03 3.10
N ARG A 22 0.54 1.28 1.87
CA ARG A 22 -0.85 1.71 1.60
C ARG A 22 -1.63 0.61 0.88
N GLY A 23 -2.95 0.73 0.80
CA GLY A 23 -3.79 -0.01 -0.15
C GLY A 23 -4.55 -1.17 0.47
N GLU A 24 -4.84 -1.07 1.76
CA GLU A 24 -5.67 -1.98 2.53
C GLU A 24 -7.07 -2.14 1.91
N ASP A 25 -7.64 -1.02 1.45
CA ASP A 25 -8.89 -0.96 0.69
C ASP A 25 -8.83 -1.75 -0.62
N THR A 26 -7.71 -1.68 -1.34
CA THR A 26 -7.44 -2.40 -2.58
C THR A 26 -7.37 -3.91 -2.30
N LEU A 27 -6.70 -4.30 -1.21
CA LEU A 27 -6.61 -5.70 -0.79
C LEU A 27 -7.99 -6.26 -0.40
N LEU A 28 -8.78 -5.48 0.34
CA LEU A 28 -10.15 -5.82 0.69
C LEU A 28 -11.01 -5.96 -0.58
N GLY A 29 -10.90 -5.02 -1.52
CA GLY A 29 -11.63 -5.04 -2.80
C GLY A 29 -11.36 -6.30 -3.63
N ILE A 30 -10.11 -6.76 -3.68
CA ILE A 30 -9.74 -8.01 -4.37
C ILE A 30 -10.43 -9.23 -3.73
N LYS A 31 -10.57 -9.24 -2.41
CA LYS A 31 -11.26 -10.32 -1.69
C LYS A 31 -12.77 -10.24 -1.85
N LEU A 32 -13.34 -9.04 -1.79
CA LEU A 32 -14.76 -8.81 -2.06
C LEU A 32 -15.17 -9.30 -3.45
N LYS A 33 -14.34 -9.09 -4.47
CA LYS A 33 -14.58 -9.58 -5.84
C LYS A 33 -14.70 -11.12 -5.92
N LYS A 34 -14.12 -11.85 -4.97
CA LYS A 34 -14.21 -13.32 -4.89
C LYS A 34 -15.41 -13.79 -4.06
N SER A 35 -16.21 -12.87 -3.53
CA SER A 35 -17.41 -13.16 -2.73
C SER A 35 -18.67 -12.75 -3.47
N ASP A 36 -19.81 -13.15 -2.92
CA ASP A 36 -21.16 -12.74 -3.33
C ASP A 36 -21.52 -11.30 -2.94
N LYS A 37 -20.65 -10.62 -2.17
CA LYS A 37 -20.91 -9.29 -1.63
C LYS A 37 -20.66 -8.22 -2.68
N LYS A 38 -21.48 -7.17 -2.63
CA LYS A 38 -21.39 -6.01 -3.52
C LYS A 38 -20.90 -4.79 -2.75
N CYS A 39 -20.02 -4.01 -3.38
CA CYS A 39 -19.74 -2.65 -2.95
C CYS A 39 -20.84 -1.75 -3.52
N ILE A 40 -21.46 -0.93 -2.67
CA ILE A 40 -22.44 0.08 -3.10
C ILE A 40 -21.74 1.42 -2.98
N ASP A 41 -21.58 2.09 -4.12
CA ASP A 41 -21.18 3.49 -4.13
C ASP A 41 -22.40 4.32 -3.74
N ILE A 42 -22.37 4.88 -2.54
CA ILE A 42 -23.33 5.88 -2.12
C ILE A 42 -22.77 7.21 -2.60
N ASP A 43 -23.45 7.88 -3.54
CA ASP A 43 -23.08 9.20 -4.09
C ASP A 43 -23.23 10.32 -3.03
N THR A 44 -22.67 10.08 -1.86
CA THR A 44 -22.63 10.99 -0.72
C THR A 44 -21.36 11.80 -0.82
N LYS A 45 -21.52 13.05 -1.24
CA LYS A 45 -20.39 13.99 -1.32
C LYS A 45 -19.95 14.36 0.09
N ILE A 46 -18.79 13.87 0.48
CA ILE A 46 -18.12 14.27 1.73
C ILE A 46 -16.96 15.21 1.41
N PHE A 47 -16.79 16.24 2.24
CA PHE A 47 -15.58 17.06 2.19
C PHE A 47 -14.43 16.27 2.80
N HIS A 48 -13.56 15.73 1.95
CA HIS A 48 -12.31 15.14 2.39
C HIS A 48 -11.25 16.23 2.41
N ASN A 49 -10.73 16.55 3.59
CA ASN A 49 -9.60 17.47 3.68
C ASN A 49 -8.38 16.82 3.01
N THR A 50 -8.01 17.29 1.83
CA THR A 50 -6.84 16.79 1.12
C THR A 50 -5.60 17.40 1.76
N PHE A 51 -5.33 18.69 1.55
CA PHE A 51 -4.09 19.34 2.00
C PHE A 51 -4.28 20.44 3.07
N GLY A 52 -5.48 20.62 3.60
CA GLY A 52 -5.75 21.60 4.66
C GLY A 52 -5.91 23.04 4.20
N ASN A 53 -5.79 23.31 2.90
CA ASN A 53 -5.65 24.65 2.35
C ASN A 53 -6.69 24.98 1.26
N TYR A 54 -7.84 24.32 1.23
CA TYR A 54 -8.91 24.65 0.27
C TYR A 54 -9.33 26.13 0.42
N PRO A 55 -9.52 26.89 -0.68
CA PRO A 55 -9.56 26.47 -2.09
C PRO A 55 -8.24 26.56 -2.86
N GLU A 56 -7.10 26.74 -2.19
CA GLU A 56 -5.81 26.91 -2.86
C GLU A 56 -5.42 25.70 -3.71
N VAL A 57 -4.88 25.95 -4.90
CA VAL A 57 -4.36 24.89 -5.77
C VAL A 57 -3.03 24.39 -5.21
N PRO A 58 -2.91 23.08 -4.86
CA PRO A 58 -1.69 22.50 -4.32
C PRO A 58 -0.47 22.69 -5.25
N ASN A 59 0.67 23.11 -4.71
CA ASN A 59 1.92 23.26 -5.47
C ASN A 59 3.07 22.46 -4.84
N ILE A 60 3.33 21.28 -5.41
CA ILE A 60 4.36 20.34 -4.93
C ILE A 60 5.80 20.88 -4.96
N LYS A 61 6.09 21.90 -5.79
CA LYS A 61 7.43 22.49 -5.84
C LYS A 61 7.69 23.47 -4.71
N LYS A 62 6.64 24.20 -4.29
CA LYS A 62 6.73 25.26 -3.29
C LYS A 62 6.40 24.77 -1.88
N ASP A 63 5.46 23.83 -1.76
CA ASP A 63 4.97 23.35 -0.48
C ASP A 63 5.70 22.07 -0.06
N LYS A 64 6.45 22.18 1.04
CA LYS A 64 7.17 21.05 1.64
C LYS A 64 6.23 19.95 2.13
N SER A 65 5.07 20.29 2.69
CA SER A 65 4.11 19.32 3.23
C SER A 65 3.53 18.43 2.13
N ILE A 66 3.22 19.03 0.97
CA ILE A 66 2.75 18.30 -0.22
C ILE A 66 3.86 17.38 -0.74
N LYS A 67 5.09 17.89 -0.81
CA LYS A 67 6.26 17.13 -1.25
C LYS A 67 6.54 15.94 -0.34
N ASP A 68 6.54 16.15 0.97
CA ASP A 68 6.73 15.11 1.99
C ASP A 68 5.63 14.05 1.89
N ARG A 69 4.38 14.48 1.80
CA ARG A 69 3.25 13.55 1.62
C ARG A 69 3.43 12.72 0.36
N PHE A 70 3.85 13.33 -0.76
CA PHE A 70 4.08 12.61 -2.00
C PHE A 70 5.22 11.59 -1.86
N TYR A 71 6.34 11.98 -1.23
CA TYR A 71 7.46 11.08 -0.94
C TYR A 71 7.04 9.85 -0.13
N TYR A 72 6.37 10.05 1.02
CA TYR A 72 5.88 8.94 1.85
C TYR A 72 4.81 8.11 1.15
N THR A 73 4.03 8.74 0.26
CA THR A 73 3.05 8.03 -0.57
C THR A 73 3.76 7.10 -1.55
N CYS A 74 4.82 7.55 -2.23
CA CYS A 74 5.64 6.70 -3.11
C CYS A 74 6.19 5.48 -2.36
N LEU A 75 6.78 5.67 -1.18
CA LEU A 75 7.25 4.57 -0.33
C LEU A 75 6.10 3.61 0.04
N GLY A 76 4.97 4.15 0.47
CA GLY A 76 3.80 3.36 0.83
C GLY A 76 3.26 2.47 -0.30
N TRP A 77 3.20 2.97 -1.54
CA TRP A 77 2.80 2.18 -2.70
C TRP A 77 3.85 1.14 -3.10
N ILE A 78 5.13 1.48 -3.02
CA ILE A 78 6.23 0.54 -3.28
C ILE A 78 6.16 -0.65 -2.32
N GLY A 79 6.03 -0.39 -1.01
CA GLY A 79 5.95 -1.43 0.01
C GLY A 79 4.79 -2.42 -0.16
N ARG A 80 3.67 -1.97 -0.74
CA ARG A 80 2.49 -2.82 -1.01
C ARG A 80 2.66 -3.72 -2.23
N ASN A 81 3.33 -3.23 -3.27
CA ASN A 81 3.30 -3.85 -4.60
C ASN A 81 3.74 -5.32 -4.64
N PRO A 82 4.81 -5.77 -3.97
CA PRO A 82 5.21 -7.17 -3.96
C PRO A 82 4.08 -8.08 -3.48
N PHE A 83 3.45 -7.71 -2.35
CA PHE A 83 2.36 -8.49 -1.77
C PHE A 83 1.12 -8.50 -2.67
N LEU A 84 0.78 -7.35 -3.27
CA LEU A 84 -0.33 -7.26 -4.22
C LEU A 84 -0.11 -8.15 -5.47
N ASN A 85 1.10 -8.15 -6.02
CA ASN A 85 1.46 -8.96 -7.18
C ASN A 85 1.37 -10.45 -6.86
N TRP A 86 1.86 -10.85 -5.68
CA TRP A 86 1.71 -12.23 -5.19
C TRP A 86 0.25 -12.62 -5.01
N LEU A 87 -0.57 -11.74 -4.43
CA LEU A 87 -1.99 -12.01 -4.20
C LEU A 87 -2.77 -12.20 -5.51
N LYS A 88 -2.32 -11.56 -6.59
CA LYS A 88 -2.88 -11.69 -7.95
C LYS A 88 -2.36 -12.92 -8.71
N GLY A 89 -1.33 -13.61 -8.21
CA GLY A 89 -0.72 -14.76 -8.88
C GLY A 89 0.19 -14.38 -10.04
N GLU A 90 0.77 -13.18 -10.00
CA GLU A 90 1.65 -12.67 -11.06
C GLU A 90 3.05 -13.32 -11.03
N ASN A 91 3.77 -13.22 -12.15
CA ASN A 91 5.20 -13.52 -12.18
C ASN A 91 5.99 -12.42 -11.45
N ILE A 92 6.33 -12.70 -10.19
CA ILE A 92 6.97 -11.76 -9.26
C ILE A 92 8.28 -11.23 -9.80
N GLU A 93 9.13 -12.09 -10.37
CA GLU A 93 10.46 -11.71 -10.83
C GLU A 93 10.40 -10.82 -12.07
N GLU A 94 9.52 -11.16 -13.02
CA GLU A 94 9.30 -10.36 -14.22
C GLU A 94 8.76 -8.97 -13.87
N ILE A 95 7.74 -8.91 -13.01
CA ILE A 95 7.16 -7.63 -12.58
C ILE A 95 8.18 -6.81 -11.79
N LYS A 96 8.94 -7.43 -10.88
CA LYS A 96 9.99 -6.76 -10.11
C LYS A 96 10.98 -6.07 -11.04
N ASN A 97 11.50 -6.81 -12.03
CA ASN A 97 12.50 -6.29 -12.96
C ASN A 97 11.94 -5.13 -13.81
N ARG A 98 10.69 -5.22 -14.26
CA ARG A 98 10.02 -4.13 -14.96
C ARG A 98 9.83 -2.90 -14.07
N GLN A 99 9.33 -3.09 -12.85
CA GLN A 99 9.11 -2.02 -11.87
C GLN A 99 10.42 -1.31 -11.51
N LYS A 100 11.50 -2.08 -11.28
CA LYS A 100 12.82 -1.54 -10.94
C LYS A 100 13.35 -0.61 -12.03
N LYS A 101 13.29 -1.04 -13.31
CA LYS A 101 13.72 -0.21 -14.45
C LYS A 101 12.97 1.12 -14.49
N ASN A 102 11.65 1.08 -14.35
CA ASN A 102 10.81 2.28 -14.39
C ASN A 102 11.06 3.20 -13.18
N ILE A 103 11.23 2.64 -11.99
CA ILE A 103 11.48 3.41 -10.77
C ILE A 103 12.86 4.05 -10.79
N ILE A 104 13.90 3.42 -11.36
CA ILE A 104 15.22 4.04 -11.52
C ILE A 104 15.14 5.31 -12.40
N ILE A 105 14.39 5.25 -13.50
CA ILE A 105 14.23 6.41 -14.39
C ILE A 105 13.38 7.48 -13.71
N GLY A 106 12.22 7.08 -13.16
CA GLY A 106 11.27 7.98 -12.51
C GLY A 106 11.83 8.68 -11.29
N SER A 107 12.57 7.97 -10.43
CA SER A 107 13.21 8.55 -9.23
C SER A 107 14.20 9.66 -9.56
N LYS A 108 15.08 9.45 -10.55
CA LYS A 108 16.03 10.47 -11.00
C LYS A 108 15.34 11.70 -11.57
N ALA A 109 14.36 11.49 -12.45
CA ALA A 109 13.59 12.58 -13.04
C ALA A 109 12.83 13.38 -11.98
N LEU A 110 12.23 12.68 -11.00
CA LEU A 110 11.46 13.29 -9.93
C LEU A 110 12.34 14.06 -8.94
N ALA A 111 13.48 13.49 -8.55
CA ALA A 111 14.46 14.14 -7.70
C ALA A 111 14.95 15.46 -8.32
N SER A 112 15.25 15.45 -9.62
CA SER A 112 15.62 16.67 -10.36
C SER A 112 14.47 17.67 -10.43
N TYR A 113 13.26 17.22 -10.78
CA TYR A 113 12.10 18.11 -10.95
C TYR A 113 11.67 18.81 -9.65
N LEU A 114 11.82 18.13 -8.51
CA LEU A 114 11.46 18.63 -7.18
C LEU A 114 12.63 19.22 -6.39
N ASN A 115 13.85 19.10 -6.92
CA ASN A 115 15.11 19.39 -6.22
C ASN A 115 15.16 18.72 -4.84
N ASP A 116 14.96 17.41 -4.81
CA ASP A 116 14.84 16.62 -3.59
C ASP A 116 15.43 15.21 -3.79
N GLU A 117 16.62 15.00 -3.27
CA GLU A 117 17.38 13.75 -3.45
C GLU A 117 16.79 12.56 -2.70
N ARG A 118 15.86 12.78 -1.76
CA ARG A 118 15.21 11.68 -1.03
C ARG A 118 14.53 10.69 -1.98
N PHE A 119 14.02 11.15 -3.12
CA PHE A 119 13.39 10.28 -4.12
C PHE A 119 14.36 9.28 -4.77
N LEU A 120 15.67 9.47 -4.66
CA LEU A 120 16.66 8.54 -5.22
C LEU A 120 16.69 7.17 -4.49
N ILE A 121 16.10 7.08 -3.30
CA ILE A 121 16.00 5.83 -2.54
C ILE A 121 14.93 4.86 -3.07
N LEU A 122 13.98 5.33 -3.89
CA LEU A 122 12.83 4.52 -4.31
C LEU A 122 13.20 3.17 -4.97
N PRO A 123 14.26 3.05 -5.81
CA PRO A 123 14.69 1.76 -6.33
C PRO A 123 15.15 0.78 -5.24
N GLU A 124 15.84 1.27 -4.22
CA GLU A 124 16.29 0.47 -3.07
C GLU A 124 15.10 0.06 -2.19
N ALA A 125 14.18 0.99 -1.93
CA ALA A 125 12.94 0.69 -1.23
C ALA A 125 12.13 -0.42 -1.93
N LEU A 126 12.13 -0.45 -3.27
CA LEU A 126 11.50 -1.53 -4.04
C LEU A 126 12.21 -2.86 -3.78
N GLU A 127 13.54 -2.90 -3.84
CA GLU A 127 14.29 -4.12 -3.53
C GLU A 127 13.96 -4.63 -2.14
N ILE A 128 14.08 -3.78 -1.11
CA ILE A 128 13.78 -4.14 0.27
C ILE A 128 12.34 -4.67 0.40
N SER A 129 11.38 -4.07 -0.29
CA SER A 129 9.99 -4.53 -0.25
C SER A 129 9.82 -5.96 -0.80
N TYR A 130 10.53 -6.31 -1.88
CA TYR A 130 10.52 -7.67 -2.43
C TYR A 130 11.28 -8.66 -1.55
N HIS A 131 12.40 -8.27 -0.95
CA HIS A 131 13.13 -9.12 0.01
C HIS A 131 12.27 -9.45 1.24
N ASN A 132 11.36 -8.56 1.63
CA ASN A 132 10.42 -8.76 2.74
C ASN A 132 9.17 -9.58 2.38
N LEU A 133 8.98 -9.95 1.11
CA LEU A 133 7.72 -10.53 0.63
C LEU A 133 7.33 -11.81 1.38
N GLU A 134 8.28 -12.72 1.63
CA GLU A 134 8.00 -13.98 2.33
C GLU A 134 7.50 -13.74 3.77
N ARG A 135 8.15 -12.83 4.49
CA ARG A 135 7.72 -12.41 5.83
C ARG A 135 6.30 -11.88 5.80
N VAL A 136 6.00 -10.96 4.88
CA VAL A 136 4.67 -10.35 4.73
C VAL A 136 3.60 -11.39 4.40
N ILE A 137 3.90 -12.36 3.53
CA ILE A 137 2.99 -13.48 3.22
C ILE A 137 2.70 -14.30 4.48
N SER A 138 3.71 -14.57 5.31
CA SER A 138 3.55 -15.27 6.58
C SER A 138 2.66 -14.49 7.55
N GLU A 139 2.93 -13.19 7.73
CA GLU A 139 2.12 -12.28 8.56
C GLU A 139 0.65 -12.24 8.10
N TYR A 140 0.42 -12.16 6.79
CA TYR A 140 -0.91 -12.20 6.22
C TYR A 140 -1.64 -13.51 6.54
N LYS A 141 -0.98 -14.66 6.31
CA LYS A 141 -1.54 -15.99 6.61
C LYS A 141 -1.85 -16.15 8.11
N ASN A 142 -0.97 -15.66 8.99
CA ASN A 142 -1.18 -15.68 10.44
C ASN A 142 -2.38 -14.84 10.85
N THR A 143 -2.47 -13.63 10.31
CA THR A 143 -3.59 -12.71 10.53
C THR A 143 -4.91 -13.34 10.10
N MET A 144 -4.95 -13.97 8.92
CA MET A 144 -6.14 -14.68 8.44
C MET A 144 -6.55 -15.84 9.35
N ARG A 145 -5.59 -16.63 9.86
CA ARG A 145 -5.88 -17.72 10.80
C ARG A 145 -6.49 -17.19 12.10
N ALA A 146 -5.83 -16.20 12.71
CA ALA A 146 -6.30 -15.58 13.94
C ALA A 146 -7.69 -14.95 13.78
N TRP A 147 -7.94 -14.25 12.66
CA TRP A 147 -9.23 -13.68 12.33
C TRP A 147 -10.33 -14.74 12.23
N ASN A 148 -10.06 -15.83 11.51
CA ASN A 148 -11.02 -16.91 11.35
C ASN A 148 -11.37 -17.58 12.68
N ASP A 149 -10.40 -17.75 13.56
CA ASP A 149 -10.63 -18.31 14.89
C ASP A 149 -11.40 -17.35 15.80
N PHE A 150 -11.14 -16.04 15.70
CA PHE A 150 -11.92 -15.00 16.37
C PHE A 150 -13.39 -15.03 15.92
N ILE A 151 -13.67 -15.02 14.61
CA ILE A 151 -15.03 -15.08 14.07
C ILE A 151 -15.75 -16.36 14.51
N LYS A 152 -15.09 -17.53 14.49
CA LYS A 152 -15.68 -18.79 14.99
C LYS A 152 -16.09 -18.69 16.46
N LYS A 153 -15.31 -18.02 17.30
CA LYS A 153 -15.64 -17.85 18.73
C LYS A 153 -16.83 -16.89 18.90
N LEU A 154 -16.88 -15.79 18.15
CA LEU A 154 -18.03 -14.88 18.16
C LEU A 154 -19.33 -15.58 17.75
N GLU A 155 -19.30 -16.37 16.68
CA GLU A 155 -20.48 -17.12 16.22
C GLU A 155 -20.96 -18.15 17.27
N LYS A 156 -20.06 -18.70 18.08
CA LYS A 156 -20.43 -19.63 19.18
C LYS A 156 -21.03 -18.93 20.40
N TRP A 157 -20.79 -17.64 20.58
CA TRP A 157 -21.27 -16.87 21.74
C TRP A 157 -22.47 -15.98 21.42
N GLY A 158 -22.71 -15.67 20.14
CA GLY A 158 -23.84 -14.89 19.66
C GLY A 158 -24.99 -15.73 19.09
N GLY A 159 -25.02 -17.04 19.38
CA GLY A 159 -26.07 -17.98 18.99
C GLY A 159 -26.74 -18.61 20.21
#